data_AF-A0A1T5I9F4-F1
#
_entry.id   AF-A0A1T5I9F4-F1
#
_cell.length_a   1.000
_cell.length_b   1.000
_cell.length_c   1.000
_cell.angle_alpha   90.00
_cell.angle_beta   90.00
_cell.angle_gamma   90.00
#
_symmetry.space_group_name_H-M   'P 1'
#
loop_
_entity.id
_entity.type
_entity.pdbx_description
1 polymer ?
#
loop_
_entity_poly.entity_id
_entity_poly.type
_entity_poly.pdbx_seq_one_letter_code
_entity_poly.pdbx_strand_id
1 'polypeptide(L)' 'MKVKKKFLQQEINDKINSLRFKLNEMYKIKGHTKEVVDISQELDKYIAIVQQELVKKINIH' A
#
# COMPACT_ATOMS: atom_id res chain seq x y z
N MET A 1 -19.19 1.48 -15.57
CA MET A 1 -18.54 1.10 -14.29
C MET A 1 -17.01 0.88 -14.35
N LYS A 2 -16.34 0.75 -15.52
CA LYS A 2 -14.88 0.52 -15.59
C LYS A 2 -14.00 1.69 -15.09
N VAL A 3 -14.46 2.94 -15.24
CA VAL A 3 -13.70 4.15 -14.85
C VAL A 3 -13.46 4.23 -13.33
N LYS A 4 -14.49 3.91 -12.52
CA LYS A 4 -14.39 3.94 -11.05
C LYS A 4 -13.33 2.97 -10.51
N LYS A 5 -13.19 1.79 -11.12
CA LYS A 5 -12.23 0.77 -10.68
C LYS A 5 -10.77 1.15 -10.99
N LYS A 6 -10.54 1.81 -12.14
CA LYS A 6 -9.21 2.30 -12.52
C LYS A 6 -8.76 3.45 -11.60
N PHE A 7 -9.68 4.36 -11.24
CA PHE A 7 -9.42 5.45 -10.31
C PHE A 7 -9.05 4.93 -8.91
N LEU A 8 -9.82 3.97 -8.38
CA LEU A 8 -9.55 3.36 -7.09
C LEU A 8 -8.18 2.66 -7.03
N GLN A 9 -7.79 1.97 -8.11
CA GLN A 9 -6.48 1.30 -8.17
C GLN A 9 -5.32 2.30 -8.19
N GLN A 10 -5.53 3.47 -8.82
CA GLN A 10 -4.55 4.54 -8.83
C GLN A 10 -4.41 5.18 -7.45
N GLU A 11 -5.51 5.47 -6.76
CA GLU A 11 -5.49 6.01 -5.39
C GLU A 11 -4.77 5.08 -4.40
N ILE A 12 -5.00 3.76 -4.50
CA ILE A 12 -4.30 2.77 -3.67
C ILE A 12 -2.80 2.77 -3.96
N ASN A 13 -2.40 2.82 -5.23
CA ASN A 13 -0.99 2.88 -5.60
C ASN A 13 -0.32 4.17 -5.11
N ASP A 14 -0.99 5.31 -5.21
CA ASP A 14 -0.50 6.59 -4.72
C ASP A 14 -0.30 6.56 -3.20
N LYS A 15 -1.25 5.95 -2.48
CA LYS A 15 -1.14 5.74 -1.03
C LYS A 15 0.02 4.83 -0.65
N ILE A 16 0.22 3.72 -1.36
CA ILE A 16 1.37 2.81 -1.16
C ILE A 16 2.69 3.56 -1.36
N ASN A 17 2.80 4.35 -2.43
CA ASN A 17 4.02 5.11 -2.72
C ASN A 17 4.29 6.18 -1.65
N SER A 18 3.25 6.88 -1.22
CA SER A 18 3.35 7.86 -0.13
C SER A 18 3.82 7.22 1.18
N LEU A 19 3.23 6.08 1.57
CA LEU A 19 3.62 5.35 2.77
C LEU A 19 5.04 4.80 2.68
N ARG A 20 5.46 4.27 1.53
CA ARG A 20 6.84 3.84 1.29
C ARG A 20 7.84 4.97 1.46
N PHE A 21 7.55 6.13 0.87
CA PHE A 21 8.41 7.30 1.01
C PHE A 21 8.52 7.73 2.48
N LYS A 22 7.38 7.85 3.16
CA LYS A 22 7.33 8.24 4.58
C LYS A 22 8.06 7.24 5.48
N LEU A 23 7.88 5.94 5.23
CA LEU A 23 8.55 4.88 5.99
C LEU A 23 10.06 4.98 5.84
N ASN A 24 10.56 5.15 4.61
CA ASN A 24 11.99 5.28 4.34
C ASN A 24 12.60 6.51 5.02
N GLU A 25 11.93 7.66 4.93
CA GLU A 25 12.41 8.90 5.57
C GLU A 25 12.40 8.75 7.10
N MET A 26 11.33 8.19 7.67
CA MET A 26 11.24 7.97 9.12
C MET A 26 12.27 6.96 9.61
N TYR A 27 12.53 5.89 8.84
CA TYR A 27 13.55 4.90 9.18
C TYR A 27 14.95 5.51 9.17
N LYS A 28 15.25 6.39 8.20
CA LYS A 28 16.53 7.12 8.15
C LYS A 28 16.73 8.06 9.33
N ILE A 29 15.68 8.80 9.72
CA ILE A 29 15.76 9.84 10.76
C ILE A 29 15.71 9.24 12.16
N LYS A 30 14.76 8.32 12.39
CA LYS A 30 14.43 7.82 13.74
C LYS A 30 14.87 6.37 13.97
N GLY A 31 15.24 5.62 12.93
CA GLY A 31 15.51 4.20 13.04
C GLY A 31 14.25 3.39 13.34
N HIS A 32 14.42 2.25 14.01
CA HIS A 32 13.32 1.33 14.31
C HIS A 32 12.51 1.81 15.53
N THR A 33 11.50 2.64 15.29
CA THR A 33 10.59 3.16 16.32
C THR A 33 9.18 2.62 16.15
N LYS A 34 8.35 2.75 17.19
CA LYS A 34 6.93 2.37 17.12
C LYS A 34 6.21 3.06 15.95
N GLU A 35 6.49 4.34 15.70
CA GLU A 35 5.90 5.09 14.58
C GLU A 35 6.27 4.47 13.22
N VAL A 36 7.51 4.01 13.08
CA VAL A 36 7.98 3.33 11.87
C VAL A 36 7.29 1.98 11.70
N VAL A 37 7.11 1.23 12.78
CA VAL A 37 6.35 -0.04 12.77
C VAL A 37 4.90 0.20 12.40
N ASP A 38 4.25 1.24 12.96
CA ASP A 38 2.85 1.58 12.66
C ASP A 38 2.67 1.94 11.18
N ILE A 39 3.58 2.72 10.59
CA ILE A 39 3.58 3.05 9.16
C ILE A 39 3.81 1.80 8.30
N SER A 40 4.72 0.90 8.72
CA SER A 40 4.97 -0.37 8.03
C SER A 40 3.71 -1.24 8.00
N GLN A 41 3.03 -1.37 9.13
CA GLN A 41 1.78 -2.13 9.23
C GLN A 41 0.65 -1.50 8.41
N GLU A 42 0.58 -0.17 8.32
CA GLU A 42 -0.37 0.51 7.44
C GLU A 42 -0.07 0.18 5.97
N LEU A 43 1.21 0.24 5.56
CA LEU A 43 1.65 -0.12 4.22
C LEU A 43 1.28 -1.56 3.86
N ASP A 44 1.50 -2.51 4.78
CA ASP A 44 1.18 -3.93 4.57
C ASP A 44 -0.31 -4.16 4.30
N LYS A 45 -1.21 -3.41 4.96
CA LYS A 45 -2.67 -3.50 4.70
C LYS A 45 -2.99 -3.14 3.25
N TYR A 46 -2.41 -2.06 2.73
CA TYR A 46 -2.66 -1.64 1.34
C TYR A 46 -2.06 -2.63 0.33
N ILE A 47 -0.87 -3.16 0.60
CA ILE A 47 -0.26 -4.21 -0.24
C ILE A 47 -1.14 -5.46 -0.26
N ALA A 48 -1.65 -5.89 0.90
CA ALA A 48 -2.53 -7.06 1.00
C ALA A 48 -3.83 -6.88 0.20
N ILE A 49 -4.42 -5.68 0.20
CA ILE A 49 -5.61 -5.37 -0.62
C ILE A 49 -5.30 -5.57 -2.11
N VAL A 50 -4.18 -5.03 -2.60
CA VAL A 50 -3.78 -5.18 -4.01
C VAL A 50 -3.50 -6.64 -4.35
N GLN A 51 -2.81 -7.37 -3.48
CA GLN A 51 -2.53 -8.80 -3.68
C GLN A 51 -3.82 -9.62 -3.76
N GLN A 52 -4.78 -9.37 -2.87
CA GLN A 52 -6.08 -10.03 -2.91
C GLN A 52 -6.83 -9.74 -4.22
N GLU A 53 -6.80 -8.49 -4.70
CA GLU A 53 -7.40 -8.16 -5.99
C GLU A 53 -6.70 -8.86 -7.17
N LEU A 54 -5.38 -9.03 -7.12
CA LEU A 54 -4.61 -9.77 -8.12
C LEU A 54 -4.98 -11.26 -8.11
N VAL A 55 -5.01 -11.89 -6.94
CA VAL A 55 -5.41 -13.29 -6.77
C VAL A 55 -6.83 -13.51 -7.30
N LYS A 56 -7.77 -12.60 -6.99
CA LYS A 56 -9.13 -12.64 -7.54
C LYS A 56 -9.13 -12.55 -9.07
N LYS A 57 -8.28 -11.72 -9.68
CA LYS A 57 -8.19 -11.64 -11.16
C LYS A 57 -7.66 -12.94 -11.77
N ILE A 58 -6.70 -13.59 -11.11
CA ILE A 58 -6.06 -14.83 -11.60
C ILE A 58 -7.01 -16.02 -11.48
N ASN A 59 -7.74 -16.16 -10.35
CA ASN A 59 -8.67 -17.28 -10.13
C ASN A 59 -9.99 -17.17 -10.93
N ILE A 60 -10.18 -16.12 -11.75
CA ILE A 60 -11.34 -15.94 -12.64
C ILE A 60 -10.92 -16.20 -14.12
N HIS A 61 -9.75 -16.79 -14.35
CA HIS A 61 -9.31 -17.35 -15.63
C HIS A 61 -9.09 -18.85 -15.51
#